data_AF-A0AA38J4F6-F1
#
_entry.id   AF-A0AA38J4F6-F1
#
_cell.length_a   1.000
_cell.length_b   1.000
_cell.length_c   1.000
_cell.angle_alpha   90.00
_cell.angle_beta   90.00
_cell.angle_gamma   90.00
#
_symmetry.space_group_name_H-M   'P 1'
#
loop_
_entity.id
_entity.type
_entity.pdbx_description
1 polymer ?
#
loop_
_entity_poly.entity_id
_entity_poly.type
_entity_poly.pdbx_seq_one_letter_code
_entity_poly.pdbx_strand_id
1 'polypeptide(L)'
;MTSKSNLDQTSSSPQPLIQRPIRVGPMPRYRSREEMYAVRAQKNRSLLMYTGAVIITFLGLTYAAVPLYRLFCSATGFAGTPSTRTQAASGPEFPEWMPEWLKTLLSPSTTAEDRFAPSRLIAVDPADNPKSRRFKVTFSSSTSTALPWTFRPAQHHVYVLPGESSLAFYTAKNNSKDDIIGVATYNVTPDRIAPYFSKIECFCFDEQKLLGSEIVDMPLLFFIDKDVLDDPSCRNVEDVVLSYTFFKARRNQQGQLEPDAPEDVIQKSLGFESYELAKKASDESSKGAPRD
;
A
#
# COMPACT_ATOMS: atom_id res chain seq x y z
N MET A 1 24.94 81.35 -12.84
CA MET A 1 26.37 81.66 -12.69
C MET A 1 26.92 80.72 -11.62
N THR A 2 27.30 79.50 -12.01
CA THR A 2 28.67 79.02 -12.33
C THR A 2 29.49 78.59 -11.10
N SER A 3 30.16 77.44 -11.29
CA SER A 3 31.27 76.85 -10.51
C SER A 3 30.85 75.90 -9.38
N LYS A 4 31.07 74.57 -9.41
CA LYS A 4 32.36 73.79 -9.38
C LYS A 4 33.28 74.33 -8.25
N SER A 5 33.83 73.55 -7.31
CA SER A 5 34.48 72.23 -7.42
C SER A 5 34.99 71.71 -6.06
N ASN A 6 35.04 70.37 -5.94
CA ASN A 6 36.07 69.48 -5.36
C ASN A 6 36.42 69.40 -3.86
N LEU A 7 36.37 68.13 -3.43
CA LEU A 7 37.15 67.33 -2.46
C LEU A 7 38.34 67.97 -1.71
N ASP A 8 38.48 67.59 -0.44
CA ASP A 8 39.73 66.99 0.04
C ASP A 8 39.51 66.00 1.21
N GLN A 9 40.36 64.96 1.22
CA GLN A 9 40.43 63.86 2.18
C GLN A 9 40.94 64.33 3.55
N THR A 10 40.79 63.53 4.62
CA THR A 10 41.90 63.05 5.49
C THR A 10 41.42 62.41 6.82
N SER A 11 41.74 61.11 6.93
CA SER A 11 42.07 60.26 8.09
C SER A 11 41.52 60.54 9.51
N SER A 12 40.80 59.56 10.07
CA SER A 12 40.62 59.37 11.51
C SER A 12 41.46 58.17 11.99
N SER A 13 42.43 58.40 12.88
CA SER A 13 43.29 57.39 13.50
C SER A 13 42.60 56.71 14.70
N PRO A 14 42.73 55.38 14.91
CA PRO A 14 42.19 54.68 16.09
C PRO A 14 43.20 54.55 17.25
N GLN A 15 42.67 54.56 18.48
CA GLN A 15 43.36 54.40 19.78
C GLN A 15 43.47 52.90 20.20
N PRO A 16 44.40 52.51 21.12
CA PRO A 16 44.94 51.15 21.22
C PRO A 16 44.17 50.16 22.13
N LEU A 17 44.27 48.88 21.79
CA LEU A 17 43.71 47.71 22.49
C LEU A 17 44.62 47.22 23.65
N ILE A 18 44.03 47.01 24.82
CA ILE A 18 44.66 46.40 26.01
C ILE A 18 44.67 44.87 25.84
N GLN A 19 45.85 44.28 25.64
CA GLN A 19 46.02 42.83 25.48
C GLN A 19 46.22 42.14 26.84
N ARG A 20 45.33 41.19 27.20
CA ARG A 20 45.55 40.27 28.35
C ARG A 20 46.34 39.04 27.89
N PRO A 21 47.37 38.57 28.62
CA PRO A 21 48.13 37.39 28.21
C PRO A 21 47.31 36.10 28.37
N ILE A 22 47.29 35.27 27.32
CA ILE A 22 46.66 33.95 27.30
C ILE A 22 47.55 32.98 28.08
N ARG A 23 47.04 32.37 29.16
CA ARG A 23 47.70 31.24 29.85
C ARG A 23 47.59 30.00 28.96
N VAL A 24 48.64 29.70 28.21
CA VAL A 24 48.78 28.43 27.51
C VAL A 24 49.30 27.39 28.51
N GLY A 25 48.53 26.33 28.75
CA GLY A 25 48.97 25.19 29.56
C GLY A 25 50.15 24.44 28.90
N PRO A 26 50.89 23.62 29.64
CA PRO A 26 52.04 22.90 29.09
C PRO A 26 51.63 21.98 27.94
N MET A 27 52.21 22.20 26.75
CA MET A 27 52.03 21.34 25.59
C MET A 27 52.82 20.03 25.80
N PRO A 28 52.20 18.84 25.68
CA PRO A 28 52.90 17.57 25.86
C PRO A 28 53.98 17.42 24.77
N ARG A 29 55.23 17.24 25.20
CA ARG A 29 56.41 17.13 24.33
C ARG A 29 56.62 15.67 23.93
N TYR A 30 56.13 15.29 22.76
CA TYR A 30 56.35 13.94 22.21
C TYR A 30 57.75 13.83 21.61
N ARG A 31 58.52 12.80 21.98
CA ARG A 31 59.93 12.65 21.59
C ARG A 31 60.07 12.00 20.21
N SER A 32 59.11 11.17 19.82
CA SER A 32 59.02 10.53 18.51
C SER A 32 57.57 10.48 17.99
N ARG A 33 57.38 10.32 16.67
CA ARG A 33 56.04 10.11 16.08
C ARG A 33 55.39 8.82 16.61
N GLU A 34 56.19 7.81 16.92
CA GLU A 34 55.72 6.52 17.43
C GLU A 34 55.09 6.65 18.83
N GLU A 35 55.71 7.41 19.74
CA GLU A 35 55.13 7.73 21.06
C GLU A 35 53.81 8.51 20.93
N MET A 36 53.74 9.41 19.93
CA MET A 36 52.55 10.21 19.64
C MET A 36 51.38 9.36 19.13
N TYR A 37 51.65 8.33 18.32
CA TYR A 37 50.65 7.34 17.89
C TYR A 37 50.24 6.39 19.02
N ALA A 38 51.18 5.97 19.88
CA ALA A 38 50.90 5.08 21.01
C ALA A 38 49.93 5.73 22.04
N VAL A 39 50.16 7.00 22.38
CA VAL A 39 49.28 7.74 23.31
C VAL A 39 47.90 8.02 22.69
N ARG A 40 47.82 8.28 21.37
CA ARG A 40 46.54 8.37 20.64
C ARG A 40 45.82 7.04 20.58
N ALA A 41 46.51 5.94 20.31
CA ALA A 41 45.93 4.60 20.26
C ALA A 41 45.26 4.21 21.60
N GLN A 42 45.88 4.58 22.73
CA GLN A 42 45.33 4.30 24.06
C GLN A 42 44.03 5.08 24.34
N LYS A 43 43.95 6.35 23.94
CA LYS A 43 42.73 7.17 24.08
C LYS A 43 41.63 6.79 23.07
N ASN A 44 42.04 6.39 21.87
CA ASN A 44 41.12 5.99 20.80
C ASN A 44 40.57 4.57 21.01
N ARG A 45 41.12 3.79 21.93
CA ARG A 45 40.59 2.46 22.27
C ARG A 45 39.19 2.53 22.87
N SER A 46 38.95 3.44 23.83
CA SER A 46 37.61 3.64 24.38
C SER A 46 36.64 4.13 23.30
N LEU A 47 37.09 5.06 22.45
CA LEU A 47 36.29 5.58 21.34
C LEU A 47 35.88 4.45 20.37
N LEU A 48 36.83 3.60 19.97
CA LEU A 48 36.57 2.44 19.10
C LEU A 48 35.54 1.48 19.70
N MET A 49 35.64 1.22 21.02
CA MET A 49 34.69 0.34 21.71
C MET A 49 33.28 0.96 21.75
N TYR A 50 33.16 2.26 22.01
CA TYR A 50 31.86 2.95 22.00
C TYR A 50 31.23 3.03 20.60
N THR A 51 32.02 3.37 19.58
CA THR A 51 31.53 3.41 18.19
C THR A 51 31.11 2.04 17.69
N GLY A 52 31.87 1.00 18.05
CA GLY A 52 31.52 -0.39 17.73
C GLY A 52 30.21 -0.82 18.40
N ALA A 53 30.02 -0.48 19.69
CA ALA A 53 28.79 -0.78 20.41
C ALA A 53 27.56 -0.13 19.76
N VAL A 54 27.63 1.15 19.39
CA VAL A 54 26.52 1.86 18.74
C VAL A 54 26.15 1.20 17.41
N ILE A 55 27.13 0.83 16.58
CA ILE A 55 26.91 0.16 15.30
C ILE A 55 26.20 -1.18 15.51
N ILE A 56 26.68 -2.00 16.45
CA ILE A 56 26.08 -3.32 16.75
C ILE A 56 24.64 -3.14 17.26
N THR A 57 24.39 -2.17 18.13
CA THR A 57 23.04 -1.87 18.63
C THR A 57 22.10 -1.45 17.50
N PHE A 58 22.55 -0.59 16.58
CA PHE A 58 21.73 -0.13 15.46
C PHE A 58 21.39 -1.27 14.49
N LEU A 59 22.36 -2.14 14.20
CA LEU A 59 22.14 -3.34 13.39
C LEU A 59 21.16 -4.31 14.05
N GLY A 60 21.32 -4.56 15.35
CA GLY A 60 20.41 -5.40 16.13
C GLY A 60 18.97 -4.86 16.14
N LEU A 61 18.81 -3.54 16.34
CA LEU A 61 17.50 -2.89 16.35
C LEU A 61 16.84 -2.93 14.98
N THR A 62 17.60 -2.69 13.90
CA THR A 62 17.09 -2.76 12.52
C THR A 62 16.65 -4.18 12.18
N TYR A 63 17.42 -5.19 12.60
CA TYR A 63 17.08 -6.60 12.40
C TYR A 63 15.83 -7.02 13.21
N ALA A 64 15.67 -6.52 14.44
CA ALA A 64 14.50 -6.79 15.27
C ALA A 64 13.24 -6.01 14.84
N ALA A 65 13.40 -4.85 14.20
CA ALA A 65 12.27 -4.01 13.77
C ALA A 65 11.41 -4.69 12.69
N VAL A 66 12.00 -5.46 11.78
CA VAL A 66 11.26 -6.14 10.70
C VAL A 66 10.24 -7.15 11.24
N PRO A 67 10.60 -8.15 12.08
CA PRO A 67 9.61 -9.06 12.65
C PRO A 67 8.64 -8.37 13.60
N LEU A 68 9.08 -7.36 14.37
CA LEU A 68 8.18 -6.56 15.23
C LEU A 68 7.10 -5.84 14.41
N TYR A 69 7.50 -5.25 13.28
CA TYR A 69 6.59 -4.60 12.34
C TYR A 69 5.61 -5.60 11.73
N ARG A 70 6.09 -6.77 11.32
CA ARG A 70 5.24 -7.86 10.79
C ARG A 70 4.19 -8.30 11.82
N LEU A 71 4.59 -8.42 13.08
CA LEU A 71 3.70 -8.82 14.19
C LEU A 71 2.67 -7.73 14.52
N PHE A 72 3.07 -6.46 14.47
CA PHE A 72 2.15 -5.34 14.61
C PHE A 72 1.16 -5.28 13.44
N CYS A 73 1.64 -5.47 12.20
CA CYS A 73 0.79 -5.45 11.02
C CYS A 73 -0.20 -6.62 10.97
N SER A 74 0.19 -7.81 11.42
CA SER A 74 -0.73 -8.96 11.49
C SER A 74 -1.79 -8.80 12.58
N ALA A 75 -1.44 -8.21 13.73
CA ALA A 75 -2.37 -7.98 14.83
C ALA A 75 -3.34 -6.82 14.59
N THR A 76 -2.89 -5.74 13.93
CA THR A 76 -3.69 -4.53 13.70
C THR A 76 -4.32 -4.45 12.31
N GLY A 77 -3.93 -5.35 11.37
CA GLY A 77 -4.50 -5.43 10.03
C GLY A 77 -4.17 -4.23 9.12
N PHE A 78 -3.24 -3.35 9.51
CA PHE A 78 -3.08 -2.00 8.95
C PHE A 78 -2.46 -1.91 7.54
N ALA A 79 -2.24 -3.02 6.82
CA ALA A 79 -1.58 -2.97 5.51
C ALA A 79 -2.02 -4.03 4.48
N GLY A 80 -3.07 -4.81 4.76
CA GLY A 80 -3.69 -5.73 3.79
C GLY A 80 -2.72 -6.45 2.84
N THR A 81 -1.64 -7.06 3.36
CA THR A 81 -0.60 -7.65 2.51
C THR A 81 -1.21 -8.72 1.60
N PRO A 82 -1.16 -8.54 0.26
CA PRO A 82 -1.65 -9.56 -0.65
C PRO A 82 -0.70 -10.75 -0.63
N SER A 83 -1.22 -11.93 -0.31
CA SER A 83 -0.46 -13.17 -0.41
C SER A 83 -0.21 -13.50 -1.88
N THR A 84 1.02 -13.31 -2.36
CA THR A 84 1.47 -13.96 -3.59
C THR A 84 1.47 -15.47 -3.34
N ARG A 85 0.78 -16.20 -4.22
CA ARG A 85 0.38 -17.63 -4.16
C ARG A 85 1.51 -18.66 -4.00
N THR A 86 2.73 -18.26 -3.65
CA THR A 86 3.89 -19.14 -3.46
C THR A 86 4.11 -19.55 -2.00
N GLN A 87 3.40 -18.98 -1.03
CA GLN A 87 3.42 -19.45 0.36
C GLN A 87 2.25 -20.39 0.67
N ALA A 88 2.07 -21.43 -0.15
CA ALA A 88 1.39 -22.63 0.32
C ALA A 88 2.51 -23.62 0.71
N ALA A 89 2.63 -23.91 2.00
CA ALA A 89 3.55 -24.86 2.62
C ALA A 89 4.98 -24.37 2.97
N SER A 90 5.10 -23.35 3.82
CA SER A 90 6.09 -23.36 4.90
C SER A 90 5.73 -22.32 5.97
N GLY A 91 5.06 -22.78 7.04
CA GLY A 91 5.05 -22.00 8.28
C GLY A 91 6.49 -21.81 8.79
N PRO A 92 6.75 -20.86 9.71
CA PRO A 92 8.08 -20.71 10.28
C PRO A 92 8.50 -22.02 10.95
N GLU A 93 9.53 -22.70 10.41
CA GLU A 93 10.15 -23.85 11.07
C GLU A 93 10.85 -23.35 12.34
N PHE A 94 10.16 -23.50 13.48
CA PHE A 94 10.73 -23.13 14.77
C PHE A 94 11.85 -24.10 15.15
N PRO A 95 13.03 -23.61 15.57
CA PRO A 95 14.15 -24.47 15.92
C PRO A 95 13.86 -25.33 17.16
N GLU A 96 14.40 -26.55 17.21
CA GLU A 96 14.05 -27.59 18.19
C GLU A 96 14.31 -27.23 19.66
N TRP A 97 15.17 -26.25 19.92
CA TRP A 97 15.49 -25.79 21.28
C TRP A 97 14.37 -24.97 21.94
N MET A 98 13.33 -24.63 21.19
CA MET A 98 12.25 -23.78 21.68
C MET A 98 11.17 -24.61 22.41
N PRO A 99 10.74 -24.24 23.64
CA PRO A 99 9.72 -24.98 24.35
C PRO A 99 8.32 -24.81 23.70
N GLU A 100 7.47 -25.83 23.80
CA GLU A 100 6.16 -25.89 23.12
C GLU A 100 5.22 -24.73 23.47
N TRP A 101 5.23 -24.28 24.74
CA TRP A 101 4.43 -23.13 25.16
C TRP A 101 4.83 -21.84 24.42
N LEU A 102 6.11 -21.70 24.06
CA LEU A 102 6.64 -20.55 23.35
C LEU A 102 6.34 -20.65 21.85
N LYS A 103 6.41 -21.85 21.26
CA LYS A 103 5.95 -22.10 19.87
C LYS A 103 4.47 -21.76 19.72
N THR A 104 3.66 -22.12 20.71
CA THR A 104 2.22 -21.85 20.73
C THR A 104 1.94 -20.35 20.84
N LEU A 105 2.73 -19.62 21.63
CA LEU A 105 2.61 -18.16 21.79
C LEU A 105 3.13 -17.34 20.60
N LEU A 106 4.16 -17.83 19.91
CA LEU A 106 4.77 -17.15 18.75
C LEU A 106 4.18 -17.58 17.41
N SER A 107 3.38 -18.64 17.37
CA SER A 107 2.56 -18.95 16.21
C SER A 107 1.57 -17.81 15.97
N PRO A 108 1.58 -17.18 14.77
CA PRO A 108 0.62 -16.14 14.46
C PRO A 108 -0.79 -16.70 14.63
N SER A 109 -1.61 -16.05 15.45
CA SER A 109 -3.05 -16.31 15.48
C SER A 109 -3.58 -16.05 14.07
N THR A 110 -3.90 -17.15 13.39
CA THR A 110 -4.43 -17.25 12.03
C THR A 110 -5.65 -16.35 11.89
N THR A 111 -5.45 -15.09 11.51
CA THR A 111 -6.57 -14.18 11.22
C THR A 111 -6.58 -13.80 9.73
N ALA A 112 -5.43 -13.92 9.05
CA ALA A 112 -5.32 -13.69 7.60
C ALA A 112 -5.45 -14.99 6.78
N GLU A 113 -4.85 -16.12 7.19
CA GLU A 113 -5.09 -17.43 6.54
C GLU A 113 -6.50 -17.96 6.78
N ASP A 114 -7.19 -17.51 7.83
CA ASP A 114 -8.49 -18.06 8.20
C ASP A 114 -9.62 -17.57 7.28
N ARG A 115 -9.51 -16.37 6.68
CA ARG A 115 -10.53 -15.84 5.75
C ARG A 115 -10.75 -16.72 4.50
N PHE A 116 -9.74 -17.49 4.10
CA PHE A 116 -9.83 -18.44 2.98
C PHE A 116 -9.67 -19.89 3.46
N ALA A 117 -9.77 -20.16 4.75
CA ALA A 117 -9.71 -21.51 5.27
C ALA A 117 -10.88 -22.34 4.70
N PRO A 118 -10.67 -23.63 4.37
CA PRO A 118 -11.73 -24.50 3.86
C PRO A 118 -12.95 -24.57 4.79
N SER A 119 -12.76 -24.37 6.10
CA SER A 119 -13.80 -24.30 7.12
C SER A 119 -14.77 -23.13 6.96
N ARG A 120 -14.36 -22.03 6.30
CA ARG A 120 -15.23 -20.86 6.02
C ARG A 120 -16.03 -20.98 4.74
N LEU A 121 -15.73 -21.97 3.90
CA LEU A 121 -16.44 -22.27 2.64
C LEU A 121 -17.61 -23.25 2.84
N ILE A 122 -18.08 -23.39 4.08
CA ILE A 122 -19.23 -24.22 4.42
C ILE A 122 -20.42 -23.29 4.54
N ALA A 123 -21.44 -23.53 3.70
CA ALA A 123 -22.69 -22.79 3.77
C ALA A 123 -23.33 -22.97 5.16
N VAL A 124 -23.65 -21.86 5.82
CA VAL A 124 -24.38 -21.89 7.08
C VAL A 124 -25.87 -22.02 6.76
N ASP A 125 -26.46 -23.19 6.99
CA ASP A 125 -27.89 -23.39 6.76
C ASP A 125 -28.70 -22.65 7.84
N PRO A 126 -29.83 -21.99 7.50
CA PRO A 126 -30.79 -21.49 8.48
C PRO A 126 -31.27 -22.53 9.51
N ALA A 127 -31.18 -23.82 9.23
CA ALA A 127 -31.42 -24.89 10.22
C ALA A 127 -30.40 -24.90 11.38
N ASP A 128 -29.14 -24.57 11.11
CA ASP A 128 -28.04 -24.60 12.08
C ASP A 128 -27.86 -23.25 12.79
N ASN A 129 -28.16 -22.15 12.10
CA ASN A 129 -28.09 -20.80 12.67
C ASN A 129 -29.32 -19.98 12.26
N PRO A 130 -30.19 -19.57 13.20
CA PRO A 130 -31.41 -18.82 12.88
C PRO A 130 -31.15 -17.41 12.33
N LYS A 131 -29.91 -16.91 12.43
CA LYS A 131 -29.49 -15.65 11.79
C LYS A 131 -29.09 -15.82 10.32
N SER A 132 -28.87 -17.05 9.86
CA SER A 132 -28.50 -17.28 8.46
C SER A 132 -29.65 -16.90 7.55
N ARG A 133 -29.34 -16.08 6.55
CA ARG A 133 -30.26 -15.62 5.52
C ARG A 133 -29.58 -15.61 4.18
N ARG A 134 -30.37 -15.71 3.12
CA ARG A 134 -29.86 -15.59 1.75
C ARG A 134 -29.61 -14.13 1.42
N PHE A 135 -28.40 -13.84 0.94
CA PHE A 135 -28.07 -12.53 0.39
C PHE A 135 -28.38 -12.52 -1.09
N LYS A 136 -29.02 -11.45 -1.55
CA LYS A 136 -29.25 -11.20 -2.97
C LYS A 136 -28.09 -10.40 -3.52
N VAL A 137 -27.22 -11.06 -4.27
CA VAL A 137 -26.10 -10.42 -4.96
C VAL A 137 -26.57 -9.99 -6.34
N THR A 138 -26.61 -8.69 -6.59
CA THR A 138 -26.96 -8.07 -7.86
C THR A 138 -25.69 -7.67 -8.60
N PHE A 139 -25.62 -8.06 -9.86
CA PHE A 139 -24.46 -7.80 -10.71
C PHE A 139 -24.73 -6.61 -11.62
N SER A 140 -23.92 -5.56 -11.46
CA SER A 140 -23.96 -4.37 -12.28
C SER A 140 -22.68 -4.25 -13.09
N SER A 141 -22.82 -3.87 -14.36
CA SER A 141 -21.72 -3.71 -15.31
C SER A 141 -21.81 -2.37 -15.99
N SER A 142 -20.70 -1.63 -16.02
CA SER A 142 -20.55 -0.38 -16.73
C SER A 142 -19.25 -0.38 -17.54
N THR A 143 -19.21 0.39 -18.63
CA THR A 143 -17.99 0.60 -19.42
C THR A 143 -17.81 2.09 -19.65
N SER A 144 -16.56 2.54 -19.66
CA SER A 144 -16.25 3.93 -20.03
C SER A 144 -16.50 4.15 -21.53
N THR A 145 -16.93 5.36 -21.91
CA THR A 145 -17.19 5.72 -23.32
C THR A 145 -15.94 5.62 -24.20
N ALA A 146 -14.74 5.76 -23.61
CA ALA A 146 -13.46 5.59 -24.30
C ALA A 146 -13.13 4.14 -24.67
N LEU A 147 -13.87 3.17 -24.10
CA LEU A 147 -13.71 1.74 -24.34
C LEU A 147 -14.90 1.22 -25.16
N PRO A 148 -14.73 0.88 -26.45
CA PRO A 148 -15.82 0.41 -27.33
C PRO A 148 -16.15 -1.07 -27.06
N TRP A 149 -16.33 -1.43 -25.78
CA TRP A 149 -16.68 -2.77 -25.36
C TRP A 149 -18.12 -2.85 -24.88
N THR A 150 -18.77 -3.97 -25.19
CA THR A 150 -20.02 -4.36 -24.56
C THR A 150 -19.68 -5.30 -23.41
N PHE A 151 -19.97 -4.90 -22.18
CA PHE A 151 -19.75 -5.72 -21.00
C PHE A 151 -21.07 -5.89 -20.26
N ARG A 152 -21.51 -7.14 -20.07
CA ARG A 152 -22.80 -7.45 -19.43
C ARG A 152 -22.67 -8.69 -18.55
N PRO A 153 -23.35 -8.73 -17.39
CA PRO A 153 -23.49 -9.97 -16.64
C PRO A 153 -24.38 -10.95 -17.40
N ALA A 154 -24.05 -12.23 -17.35
CA ALA A 154 -24.91 -13.29 -17.87
C ALA A 154 -26.18 -13.44 -17.02
N GLN A 155 -26.05 -13.20 -15.71
CA GLN A 155 -27.14 -13.25 -14.73
C GLN A 155 -27.18 -11.96 -13.90
N HIS A 156 -28.35 -11.34 -13.78
CA HIS A 156 -28.49 -10.06 -13.08
C HIS A 156 -28.44 -10.18 -11.56
N HIS A 157 -28.86 -11.31 -11.00
CA HIS A 157 -28.81 -11.55 -9.55
C HIS A 157 -28.68 -13.03 -9.23
N VAL A 158 -28.10 -13.34 -8.07
CA VAL A 158 -28.04 -14.68 -7.48
C VAL A 158 -28.29 -14.59 -5.98
N TYR A 159 -28.93 -15.61 -5.41
CA TYR A 159 -29.09 -15.76 -3.98
C TYR A 159 -28.05 -16.73 -3.44
N VAL A 160 -27.28 -16.30 -2.44
CA VAL A 160 -26.22 -17.10 -1.83
C VAL A 160 -26.37 -17.13 -0.32
N LEU A 161 -26.05 -18.25 0.31
CA LEU A 161 -25.89 -18.33 1.76
C LEU A 161 -24.49 -17.83 2.18
N PRO A 162 -24.35 -17.26 3.38
CA PRO A 162 -23.04 -16.99 3.95
C PRO A 162 -22.21 -18.28 4.06
N GLY A 163 -20.96 -18.23 3.60
CA GLY A 163 -20.04 -19.36 3.45
C GLY A 163 -20.21 -20.16 2.15
N GLU A 164 -21.29 -19.95 1.40
CA GLU A 164 -21.51 -20.60 0.10
C GLU A 164 -20.67 -19.92 -0.99
N SER A 165 -19.87 -20.71 -1.71
CA SER A 165 -19.16 -20.22 -2.89
C SER A 165 -20.08 -20.24 -4.11
N SER A 166 -20.11 -19.13 -4.84
CA SER A 166 -20.97 -18.96 -6.01
C SER A 166 -20.17 -18.43 -7.20
N LEU A 167 -20.55 -18.91 -8.38
CA LEU A 167 -19.91 -18.55 -9.64
C LEU A 167 -20.89 -17.72 -10.48
N ALA A 168 -20.40 -16.57 -10.95
CA ALA A 168 -21.10 -15.71 -11.90
C ALA A 168 -20.28 -15.53 -13.17
N PHE A 169 -20.96 -15.36 -14.30
CA PHE A 169 -20.32 -15.11 -15.58
C PHE A 169 -20.65 -13.71 -16.08
N TYR A 170 -19.66 -13.07 -16.70
CA TYR A 170 -19.84 -11.87 -17.49
C TYR A 170 -19.37 -12.11 -18.91
N THR A 171 -20.07 -11.53 -19.87
CA THR A 171 -19.65 -11.55 -21.27
C THR A 171 -19.08 -10.19 -21.64
N ALA A 172 -17.86 -10.18 -22.15
CA ALA A 172 -17.20 -9.01 -22.73
C ALA A 172 -17.05 -9.20 -24.23
N LYS A 173 -17.40 -8.15 -25.00
CA LYS A 173 -17.23 -8.10 -26.45
C LYS A 173 -16.51 -6.83 -26.85
N ASN A 174 -15.41 -6.97 -27.58
CA ASN A 174 -14.79 -5.83 -28.25
C ASN A 174 -15.57 -5.52 -29.53
N ASN A 175 -16.13 -4.32 -29.66
CA ASN A 175 -16.82 -3.92 -30.89
C ASN A 175 -15.88 -3.26 -31.92
N SER A 176 -14.62 -3.02 -31.55
CA SER A 176 -13.59 -2.49 -32.45
C SER A 176 -12.95 -3.60 -33.29
N LYS A 177 -12.19 -3.20 -34.32
CA LYS A 177 -11.29 -4.08 -35.08
C LYS A 177 -9.88 -4.14 -34.49
N ASP A 178 -9.55 -3.18 -33.64
CA ASP A 178 -8.24 -3.11 -32.99
C ASP A 178 -8.25 -3.90 -31.68
N ASP A 179 -7.08 -4.43 -31.34
CA ASP A 179 -6.81 -5.02 -30.03
C ASP A 179 -6.84 -3.92 -28.97
N ILE A 180 -7.61 -4.14 -27.90
CA ILE A 180 -7.72 -3.17 -26.81
C ILE A 180 -7.37 -3.87 -25.50
N ILE A 181 -6.67 -3.16 -24.63
CA ILE A 181 -6.39 -3.58 -23.27
C ILE A 181 -7.35 -2.82 -22.35
N GLY A 182 -8.05 -3.57 -21.52
CA GLY A 182 -8.97 -3.05 -20.50
C GLY A 182 -8.49 -3.41 -19.10
N VAL A 183 -8.75 -2.50 -18.17
CA VAL A 183 -8.64 -2.76 -16.73
C VAL A 183 -10.00 -2.53 -16.09
N ALA A 184 -10.37 -3.36 -15.13
CA ALA A 184 -11.66 -3.27 -14.46
C ALA A 184 -11.50 -2.89 -12.99
N THR A 185 -12.27 -1.89 -12.58
CA THR A 185 -12.46 -1.54 -11.17
C THR A 185 -13.76 -2.15 -10.68
N TYR A 186 -13.84 -2.41 -9.38
CA TYR A 186 -15.06 -2.93 -8.75
C TYR A 186 -15.37 -2.17 -7.48
N ASN A 187 -16.66 -2.13 -7.14
CA ASN A 187 -17.16 -1.69 -5.85
C ASN A 187 -18.20 -2.68 -5.32
N VAL A 188 -18.37 -2.70 -4.01
CA VAL A 188 -19.38 -3.50 -3.31
C VAL A 188 -20.23 -2.55 -2.47
N THR A 189 -21.54 -2.56 -2.70
CA THR A 189 -22.48 -1.71 -1.99
C THR A 189 -23.53 -2.58 -1.29
N PRO A 190 -23.88 -2.32 -0.02
CA PRO A 190 -23.36 -1.26 0.86
C PRO A 190 -21.92 -1.50 1.34
N ASP A 191 -21.16 -0.43 1.60
CA ASP A 191 -19.73 -0.54 1.98
C ASP A 191 -19.49 -1.34 3.26
N ARG A 192 -20.50 -1.42 4.14
CA ARG A 192 -20.45 -2.19 5.39
C ARG A 192 -20.26 -3.69 5.16
N ILE A 193 -20.76 -4.24 4.06
CA ILE A 193 -20.58 -5.66 3.74
C ILE A 193 -19.30 -5.93 2.94
N ALA A 194 -18.64 -4.91 2.40
CA ALA A 194 -17.45 -5.05 1.58
C ALA A 194 -16.30 -5.84 2.26
N PRO A 195 -16.04 -5.71 3.57
CA PRO A 195 -14.99 -6.49 4.24
C PRO A 195 -15.27 -8.01 4.29
N TYR A 196 -16.54 -8.40 4.20
CA TYR A 196 -16.99 -9.80 4.24
C TYR A 196 -17.20 -10.39 2.84
N PHE A 197 -17.19 -9.55 1.80
CA PHE A 197 -17.34 -9.99 0.42
C PHE A 197 -15.98 -10.41 -0.13
N SER A 198 -15.78 -11.72 -0.29
CA SER A 198 -14.52 -12.28 -0.73
C SER A 198 -14.61 -12.76 -2.18
N LYS A 199 -13.76 -12.16 -3.00
CA LYS A 199 -13.64 -12.45 -4.42
C LYS A 199 -12.42 -13.34 -4.63
N ILE A 200 -12.65 -14.63 -4.85
CA ILE A 200 -11.57 -15.63 -4.92
C ILE A 200 -10.81 -15.49 -6.26
N GLU A 201 -11.54 -15.37 -7.37
CA GLU A 201 -10.95 -15.28 -8.71
C GLU A 201 -11.64 -14.20 -9.53
N CYS A 202 -10.84 -13.34 -10.18
CA CYS A 202 -11.28 -12.09 -10.75
C CYS A 202 -10.43 -11.68 -11.94
N PHE A 203 -11.07 -11.49 -13.10
CA PHE A 203 -10.53 -10.92 -14.34
C PHE A 203 -9.96 -9.48 -14.22
N CYS A 204 -10.02 -8.90 -13.04
CA CYS A 204 -9.99 -7.46 -12.82
C CYS A 204 -8.66 -6.99 -12.23
N PHE A 205 -7.84 -7.93 -11.72
CA PHE A 205 -6.47 -7.63 -11.28
C PHE A 205 -5.45 -7.80 -12.40
N ASP A 206 -5.81 -8.51 -13.47
CA ASP A 206 -4.96 -8.72 -14.63
C ASP A 206 -5.46 -7.93 -15.84
N GLU A 207 -4.53 -7.44 -16.64
CA GLU A 207 -4.82 -6.79 -17.91
C GLU A 207 -5.64 -7.72 -18.81
N GLN A 208 -6.84 -7.29 -19.19
CA GLN A 208 -7.66 -8.04 -20.14
C GLN A 208 -7.39 -7.49 -21.53
N LYS A 209 -6.71 -8.26 -22.36
CA LYS A 209 -6.56 -7.94 -23.78
C LYS A 209 -7.64 -8.68 -24.56
N LEU A 210 -8.55 -7.95 -25.20
CA LEU A 210 -9.47 -8.53 -26.19
C LEU A 210 -9.03 -8.12 -27.59
N LEU A 211 -8.95 -9.10 -28.49
CA LEU A 211 -8.72 -8.88 -29.90
C LEU A 211 -9.91 -8.16 -30.53
N GLY A 212 -9.69 -7.62 -31.73
CA GLY A 212 -10.78 -7.03 -32.52
C GLY A 212 -11.95 -8.00 -32.71
N SER A 213 -13.17 -7.55 -32.39
CA SER A 213 -14.41 -8.33 -32.54
C SER A 213 -14.51 -9.62 -31.70
N GLU A 214 -13.59 -9.83 -30.75
CA GLU A 214 -13.59 -10.99 -29.87
C GLU A 214 -14.69 -10.90 -28.81
N ILE A 215 -15.24 -12.07 -28.45
CA ILE A 215 -16.21 -12.25 -27.37
C ILE A 215 -15.61 -13.25 -26.40
N VAL A 216 -15.53 -12.89 -25.12
CA VAL A 216 -14.98 -13.73 -24.05
C VAL A 216 -15.93 -13.75 -22.88
N ASP A 217 -16.13 -14.95 -22.33
CA ASP A 217 -16.84 -15.15 -21.06
C ASP A 217 -15.84 -15.16 -19.90
N MET A 218 -16.04 -14.26 -18.95
CA MET A 218 -15.19 -14.04 -17.79
C MET A 218 -15.88 -14.57 -16.53
N PRO A 219 -15.40 -15.68 -15.96
CA PRO A 219 -15.92 -16.20 -14.71
C PRO A 219 -15.50 -15.34 -13.52
N LEU A 220 -16.38 -15.26 -12.52
CA LEU A 220 -16.19 -14.61 -11.25
C LEU A 220 -16.60 -15.58 -10.15
N LEU A 221 -15.63 -15.98 -9.32
CA LEU A 221 -15.87 -16.81 -8.15
C LEU A 221 -15.83 -15.94 -6.89
N PHE A 222 -16.90 -15.97 -6.11
CA PHE A 222 -17.03 -15.18 -4.89
C PHE A 222 -17.79 -15.93 -3.79
N PHE A 223 -17.66 -15.45 -2.56
CA PHE A 223 -18.45 -15.89 -1.41
C PHE A 223 -18.61 -14.74 -0.41
N ILE A 224 -19.56 -14.87 0.51
CA ILE A 224 -19.76 -13.93 1.62
C ILE A 224 -19.33 -14.65 2.90
N ASP A 225 -18.40 -14.09 3.66
CA ASP A 225 -17.95 -14.70 4.92
C ASP A 225 -19.10 -14.74 5.95
N LYS A 226 -19.23 -15.84 6.69
CA LYS A 226 -20.22 -16.04 7.75
C LYS A 226 -20.13 -15.01 8.88
N ASP A 227 -18.95 -14.40 9.07
CA ASP A 227 -18.70 -13.41 10.11
C ASP A 227 -19.60 -12.15 9.94
N VAL A 228 -20.20 -11.95 8.75
CA VAL A 228 -21.23 -10.94 8.49
C VAL A 228 -22.47 -11.08 9.38
N LEU A 229 -22.75 -12.29 9.87
CA LEU A 229 -23.92 -12.59 10.72
C LEU A 229 -23.74 -12.08 12.16
N ASP A 230 -22.50 -11.87 12.58
CA ASP A 230 -22.18 -11.41 13.93
C ASP A 230 -22.02 -9.89 14.02
N ASP A 231 -21.74 -9.21 12.89
CA ASP A 231 -21.63 -7.76 12.82
C ASP A 231 -23.01 -7.07 12.97
N PRO A 232 -23.23 -6.26 14.02
CA PRO A 232 -24.45 -5.48 14.18
C PRO A 232 -24.74 -4.54 13.01
N SER A 233 -23.71 -4.03 12.34
CA SER A 233 -23.79 -3.08 11.23
C SER A 233 -24.41 -3.69 9.98
N CYS A 234 -24.30 -5.02 9.83
CA CYS A 234 -24.76 -5.78 8.67
C CYS A 234 -26.13 -6.45 8.88
N ARG A 235 -26.76 -6.32 10.06
CA ARG A 235 -28.04 -6.99 10.38
C ARG A 235 -29.16 -6.76 9.37
N ASN A 236 -29.22 -5.60 8.72
CA ASN A 236 -30.28 -5.24 7.76
C ASN A 236 -29.82 -5.22 6.30
N VAL A 237 -28.64 -5.78 6.00
CA VAL A 237 -28.09 -5.82 4.63
C VAL A 237 -28.44 -7.15 3.96
N GLU A 238 -29.41 -7.16 3.05
CA GLU A 238 -29.81 -8.36 2.30
C GLU A 238 -29.40 -8.27 0.83
N ASP A 239 -29.51 -7.05 0.30
CA ASP A 239 -29.15 -6.73 -1.07
C ASP A 239 -27.71 -6.23 -1.12
N VAL A 240 -26.89 -6.94 -1.88
CA VAL A 240 -25.51 -6.59 -2.17
C VAL A 240 -25.40 -6.31 -3.65
N VAL A 241 -24.86 -5.16 -4.02
CA VAL A 241 -24.60 -4.81 -5.41
C VAL A 241 -23.10 -4.86 -5.64
N LEU A 242 -22.69 -5.74 -6.55
CA LEU A 242 -21.34 -5.79 -7.06
C LEU A 242 -21.31 -5.04 -8.40
N SER A 243 -20.72 -3.85 -8.40
CA SER A 243 -20.61 -3.05 -9.62
C SER A 243 -19.21 -3.12 -10.19
N TYR A 244 -19.13 -3.40 -11.49
CA TYR A 244 -17.90 -3.41 -12.24
C TYR A 244 -17.88 -2.32 -13.28
N THR A 245 -16.75 -1.62 -13.39
CA THR A 245 -16.52 -0.63 -14.44
C THR A 245 -15.22 -0.91 -15.16
N PHE A 246 -15.30 -1.09 -16.48
CA PHE A 246 -14.13 -1.24 -17.35
C PHE A 246 -13.66 0.10 -17.94
N PHE A 247 -12.35 0.29 -17.87
CA PHE A 247 -11.63 1.40 -18.48
C PHE A 247 -10.65 0.88 -19.51
N LYS A 248 -10.47 1.64 -20.59
CA LYS A 248 -9.35 1.43 -21.50
C LYS A 248 -8.06 1.67 -20.73
N ALA A 249 -7.05 0.84 -20.93
CA ALA A 249 -5.75 1.00 -20.30
C ALA A 249 -4.64 1.07 -21.35
N ARG A 250 -3.55 1.77 -21.02
CA ARG A 250 -2.34 1.87 -21.84
C ARG A 250 -1.13 1.58 -20.96
N ARG A 251 -0.07 1.02 -21.56
CA ARG A 251 1.22 0.92 -20.89
C ARG A 251 1.99 2.21 -21.05
N ASN A 252 2.45 2.78 -19.94
CA ASN A 252 3.37 3.91 -19.95
C ASN A 252 4.78 3.45 -20.36
N GLN A 253 5.70 4.40 -20.59
CA GLN A 253 7.08 4.09 -21.01
C GLN A 253 7.88 3.26 -19.97
N GLN A 254 7.43 3.24 -18.71
CA GLN A 254 8.00 2.46 -17.62
C GLN A 254 7.37 1.05 -17.53
N GLY A 255 6.48 0.70 -18.47
CA GLY A 255 5.79 -0.59 -18.52
C GLY A 255 4.63 -0.72 -17.54
N GLN A 256 4.28 0.32 -16.77
CA GLN A 256 3.14 0.29 -15.86
C GLN A 256 1.84 0.55 -16.61
N LEU A 257 0.77 -0.11 -16.17
CA LEU A 257 -0.57 0.01 -16.75
C LEU A 257 -1.27 1.23 -16.14
N GLU A 258 -1.68 2.17 -16.98
CA GLU A 258 -2.45 3.36 -16.58
C GLU A 258 -3.78 3.38 -17.34
N PRO A 259 -4.92 3.65 -16.67
CA PRO A 259 -6.19 3.84 -17.35
C PRO A 259 -6.15 5.09 -18.25
N ASP A 260 -6.72 5.00 -19.45
CA ASP A 260 -6.86 6.08 -20.45
C ASP A 260 -8.12 6.93 -20.20
N ALA A 261 -8.57 6.98 -18.94
CA ALA A 261 -9.74 7.73 -18.50
C ALA A 261 -9.31 8.84 -17.53
N PRO A 262 -10.04 9.96 -17.46
CA PRO A 262 -9.73 11.00 -16.49
C PRO A 262 -9.93 10.44 -15.06
N GLU A 263 -9.05 10.86 -14.16
CA GLU A 263 -8.89 10.30 -12.82
C GLU A 263 -10.17 10.36 -11.97
N ASP A 264 -10.96 11.42 -12.15
CA ASP A 264 -12.26 11.63 -11.49
C ASP A 264 -13.26 10.51 -11.80
N VAL A 265 -13.31 10.04 -13.04
CA VAL A 265 -14.24 8.97 -13.46
C VAL A 265 -13.83 7.62 -12.85
N ILE A 266 -12.52 7.37 -12.74
CA ILE A 266 -11.97 6.14 -12.14
C ILE A 266 -12.27 6.12 -10.64
N GLN A 267 -12.08 7.25 -9.96
CA GLN A 267 -12.36 7.36 -8.53
C GLN A 267 -13.85 7.22 -8.23
N LYS A 268 -14.71 7.77 -9.10
CA LYS A 268 -16.15 7.60 -9.00
C LYS A 268 -16.56 6.13 -9.10
N SER A 269 -15.99 5.36 -10.03
CA SER A 269 -16.33 3.93 -10.15
C SER A 269 -15.84 3.10 -8.95
N LEU A 270 -14.74 3.53 -8.33
CA LEU A 270 -14.22 2.94 -7.09
C LEU A 270 -15.03 3.32 -5.84
N GLY A 271 -16.00 4.25 -5.95
CA GLY A 271 -16.83 4.69 -4.83
C GLY A 271 -16.22 5.81 -3.97
N PHE A 272 -15.17 6.47 -4.45
CA PHE A 272 -14.50 7.57 -3.74
C PHE A 272 -15.01 8.97 -4.10
N GLU A 273 -16.17 9.10 -4.76
CA GLU A 273 -16.72 10.38 -5.25
C GLU A 273 -16.91 11.44 -4.14
N SER A 274 -17.08 11.02 -2.88
CA SER A 274 -17.34 11.91 -1.74
C SER A 274 -16.09 12.41 -1.00
N TYR A 275 -14.88 12.02 -1.40
CA TYR A 275 -13.64 12.36 -0.69
C TYR A 275 -12.81 13.38 -1.46
N GLU A 276 -12.41 14.48 -0.82
CA GLU A 276 -11.43 15.43 -1.40
C GLU A 276 -10.03 14.79 -1.40
N LEU A 277 -9.44 14.60 -2.59
CA LEU A 277 -8.09 14.08 -2.71
C LEU A 277 -7.02 15.17 -2.62
N ALA A 278 -5.86 14.76 -2.09
CA ALA A 278 -4.65 15.57 -2.13
C ALA A 278 -4.25 15.85 -3.60
N LYS A 279 -3.88 17.10 -3.86
CA LYS A 279 -3.45 17.55 -5.19
C LYS A 279 -2.16 16.83 -5.59
N LYS A 280 -2.13 16.29 -6.82
CA LYS A 280 -0.97 15.54 -7.32
C LYS A 280 0.17 16.52 -7.65
N ALA A 281 1.42 16.15 -7.33
CA ALA A 281 2.60 16.99 -7.57
C ALA A 281 2.80 17.40 -9.06
N SER A 282 2.23 16.63 -10.00
CA SER A 282 2.23 16.96 -11.43
C SER A 282 1.45 18.23 -11.76
N ASP A 283 0.44 18.60 -10.96
CA ASP A 283 -0.42 19.75 -11.22
C ASP A 283 0.24 21.08 -10.82
N GLU A 284 1.28 21.05 -9.98
CA GLU A 284 2.04 22.25 -9.61
C GLU A 284 3.00 22.68 -10.73
N SER A 285 3.52 21.75 -11.52
CA SER A 285 4.48 22.04 -12.60
C SER A 285 3.87 22.87 -13.74
N SER A 286 2.55 22.76 -13.97
CA SER A 286 1.87 23.48 -15.06
C SER A 286 1.51 24.94 -14.75
N LYS A 287 1.66 25.41 -13.50
CA LYS A 287 1.32 26.78 -13.09
C LYS A 287 2.51 27.75 -13.03
N GLY A 288 3.71 27.32 -13.40
CA GLY A 288 4.95 28.07 -13.18
C GLY A 288 5.55 28.86 -14.35
N ALA A 289 4.90 28.94 -15.52
CA ALA A 289 5.45 29.70 -16.65
C ALA A 289 4.81 31.09 -16.77
N PRO A 290 5.47 32.19 -16.35
CA PRO A 290 5.08 33.52 -16.78
C PRO A 290 5.33 33.63 -18.29
N ARG A 291 4.33 34.14 -19.02
CA ARG A 291 4.51 34.60 -20.40
C ARG A 291 5.23 35.94 -20.32
N ASP A 292 6.49 35.95 -20.71
CA ASP A 292 7.20 37.16 -21.13
C ASP A 292 6.93 37.43 -22.62
#